data_AF-A0A7Y6YQ06-F1
#
_entry.id   AF-A0A7Y6YQ06-F1
#
_cell.length_a   1.000
_cell.length_b   1.000
_cell.length_c   1.000
_cell.angle_alpha   90.00
_cell.angle_beta   90.00
_cell.angle_gamma   90.00
#
_symmetry.space_group_name_H-M   'P 1'
#
loop_
_entity.id
_entity.type
_entity.pdbx_description
1 polymer ?
#
loop_
_entity_poly.entity_id
_entity_poly.type
_entity_poly.pdbx_seq_one_letter_code
_entity_poly.pdbx_strand_id
1 'polypeptide(L)'
;MTPATPAFWRKSGLKQSTKGIGPKTAAACLAFVLQFESQMEGEAAPIAGLAAFVRDSGTVRGLRHVTGGRRNLPASLQMAALSEMPSHLAIRDFAACLSGSAAWLRLP
;
A
#
# COMPACT_ATOMS: atom_id res chain seq x y z
N MET A 1 0.73 -17.17 -19.38
CA MET A 1 0.36 -15.75 -19.25
C MET A 1 -0.99 -15.57 -19.92
N THR A 2 -2.09 -15.87 -19.22
CA THR A 2 -3.45 -15.83 -19.81
C THR A 2 -3.96 -14.38 -19.78
N PRO A 3 -4.21 -13.75 -20.93
CA PRO A 3 -4.86 -12.45 -20.96
C PRO A 3 -6.36 -12.61 -20.70
N ALA A 4 -6.94 -11.61 -20.01
CA ALA A 4 -8.34 -11.21 -20.12
C ALA A 4 -9.44 -12.16 -19.60
N THR A 5 -9.57 -12.28 -18.27
CA THR A 5 -10.90 -12.50 -17.67
C THR A 5 -11.69 -11.18 -17.70
N PRO A 6 -12.96 -11.12 -18.15
CA PRO A 6 -13.75 -9.88 -18.18
C PRO A 6 -13.87 -9.20 -16.80
N ALA A 7 -13.85 -10.00 -15.73
CA ALA A 7 -13.82 -9.52 -14.36
C ALA A 7 -12.58 -8.65 -14.04
N PHE A 8 -11.43 -8.93 -14.65
CA PHE A 8 -10.21 -8.14 -14.46
C PHE A 8 -10.40 -6.72 -14.98
N TRP A 9 -10.91 -6.56 -16.21
CA TRP A 9 -11.13 -5.24 -16.81
C TRP A 9 -12.17 -4.41 -16.06
N ARG A 10 -13.23 -5.06 -15.57
CA ARG A 10 -14.22 -4.38 -14.73
C ARG A 10 -13.62 -3.88 -13.42
N LYS A 11 -12.87 -4.74 -12.72
CA LYS A 11 -12.23 -4.39 -11.44
C LYS A 11 -11.10 -3.37 -11.64
N SER A 12 -10.37 -3.43 -12.77
CA SER A 12 -9.30 -2.48 -13.07
C SER A 12 -9.86 -1.11 -13.44
N GLY A 13 -10.95 -1.06 -14.23
CA GLY A 13 -11.67 0.16 -14.54
C GLY A 13 -12.24 0.84 -13.29
N LEU A 14 -12.84 0.07 -12.37
CA LEU A 14 -13.35 0.62 -11.11
C LEU A 14 -12.23 1.26 -10.26
N LYS A 15 -11.04 0.62 -10.21
CA LYS A 15 -9.88 1.18 -9.52
C LYS A 15 -9.29 2.41 -10.25
N GLN A 16 -9.39 2.48 -11.57
CA GLN A 16 -8.93 3.65 -12.34
C GLN A 16 -9.90 4.83 -12.26
N SER A 17 -11.12 4.62 -11.74
CA SER A 17 -12.09 5.70 -11.52
C SER A 17 -11.64 6.67 -10.43
N THR A 18 -10.82 6.22 -9.47
CA THR A 18 -10.12 7.12 -8.56
C THR A 18 -8.98 7.77 -9.31
N LYS A 19 -8.96 9.11 -9.29
CA LYS A 19 -7.90 9.91 -9.87
C LYS A 19 -6.54 9.44 -9.30
N GLY A 20 -5.47 9.54 -10.10
CA GLY A 20 -4.12 9.13 -9.70
C GLY A 20 -3.83 7.62 -9.76
N ILE A 21 -4.84 6.75 -9.96
CA ILE A 21 -4.63 5.32 -10.20
C ILE A 21 -4.51 5.03 -11.70
N GLY A 22 -3.27 4.78 -12.15
CA GLY A 22 -2.99 4.35 -13.52
C GLY A 22 -3.16 2.83 -13.74
N PRO A 23 -3.12 2.36 -14.99
CA PRO A 23 -3.31 0.95 -15.33
C PRO A 23 -2.28 0.02 -14.69
N LYS A 24 -1.02 0.48 -14.51
CA LYS A 24 0.04 -0.25 -13.83
C LYS A 24 -0.26 -0.44 -12.34
N THR A 25 -0.73 0.62 -11.67
CA THR A 25 -1.12 0.57 -10.25
C THR A 25 -2.37 -0.26 -10.05
N ALA A 26 -3.36 -0.14 -10.94
CA ALA A 26 -4.57 -0.96 -10.92
C ALA A 26 -4.24 -2.46 -11.07
N ALA A 27 -3.35 -2.81 -12.00
CA ALA A 27 -2.90 -4.20 -12.19
C ALA A 27 -2.11 -4.72 -10.98
N ALA A 28 -1.23 -3.90 -10.40
CA ALA A 28 -0.48 -4.25 -9.19
C ALA A 28 -1.42 -4.50 -8.00
N CYS A 29 -2.41 -3.63 -7.80
CA CYS A 29 -3.44 -3.78 -6.77
C CYS A 29 -4.31 -5.02 -7.01
N LEU A 30 -4.68 -5.34 -8.24
CA LEU A 30 -5.46 -6.55 -8.54
C LEU A 30 -4.65 -7.82 -8.34
N ALA A 31 -3.38 -7.83 -8.75
CA ALA A 31 -2.46 -8.93 -8.48
C ALA A 31 -2.25 -9.14 -6.98
N PHE A 32 -2.33 -8.07 -6.18
CA PHE A 32 -2.32 -8.13 -4.73
C PHE A 32 -3.64 -8.65 -4.15
N VAL A 33 -4.79 -8.06 -4.53
CA VAL A 33 -6.12 -8.46 -4.03
C VAL A 33 -6.44 -9.93 -4.33
N LEU A 34 -6.04 -10.45 -5.50
CA LEU A 34 -6.19 -11.88 -5.84
C LEU A 34 -5.40 -12.81 -4.92
N GLN A 35 -4.41 -12.31 -4.20
CA GLN A 35 -3.63 -13.09 -3.23
C GLN A 35 -4.21 -13.03 -1.82
N PHE A 36 -5.10 -12.08 -1.54
CA PHE A 36 -5.58 -11.77 -0.19
C PHE A 36 -7.10 -11.79 -0.07
N GLU A 37 -7.78 -12.61 -0.88
CA GLU A 37 -9.25 -12.74 -0.88
C GLU A 37 -9.82 -13.22 0.47
N SER A 38 -8.98 -13.59 1.45
CA SER A 38 -9.39 -14.08 2.77
C SER A 38 -8.56 -13.59 3.97
N GLN A 39 -7.83 -12.48 3.90
CA GLN A 39 -7.01 -12.03 5.05
C GLN A 39 -7.77 -11.23 6.11
N MET A 40 -7.29 -11.32 7.35
CA MET A 40 -7.76 -10.48 8.45
C MET A 40 -7.30 -9.04 8.28
N GLU A 41 -8.13 -8.09 8.74
CA GLU A 41 -7.82 -6.66 8.70
C GLU A 41 -6.47 -6.40 9.38
N GLY A 42 -5.51 -5.89 8.61
CA GLY A 42 -4.16 -5.58 9.11
C GLY A 42 -3.03 -6.49 8.61
N GLU A 43 -3.31 -7.70 8.11
CA GLU A 43 -2.25 -8.58 7.53
C GLU A 43 -1.86 -8.13 6.12
N ALA A 44 -2.80 -7.54 5.38
CA ALA A 44 -2.57 -7.06 4.03
C ALA A 44 -1.48 -5.96 3.97
N ALA A 45 -1.41 -5.05 4.95
CA ALA A 45 -0.46 -3.93 4.88
C ALA A 45 1.01 -4.36 5.05
N PRO A 46 1.38 -5.20 6.04
CA PRO A 46 2.73 -5.75 6.14
C PRO A 46 3.12 -6.60 4.92
N ILE A 47 2.20 -7.43 4.40
CA ILE A 47 2.50 -8.28 3.24
C ILE A 47 2.61 -7.46 1.94
N ALA A 48 1.92 -6.34 1.84
CA ALA A 48 2.11 -5.36 0.76
C ALA A 48 3.46 -4.62 0.86
N GLY A 49 4.13 -4.66 2.01
CA GLY A 49 5.28 -3.80 2.31
C GLY A 49 4.88 -2.35 2.63
N LEU A 50 3.65 -2.14 3.11
CA LEU A 50 3.11 -0.84 3.52
C LEU A 50 3.18 -0.59 5.03
N ALA A 51 3.34 -1.64 5.83
CA ALA A 51 3.47 -1.54 7.28
C ALA A 51 4.64 -2.37 7.80
N ALA A 52 5.19 -1.98 8.95
CA ALA A 52 6.22 -2.77 9.62
C ALA A 52 5.62 -4.09 10.13
N PHE A 53 6.38 -5.18 10.01
CA PHE A 53 5.96 -6.50 10.48
C PHE A 53 6.30 -6.64 11.97
N VAL A 54 5.34 -7.09 12.78
CA VAL A 54 5.55 -7.31 14.22
C VAL A 54 6.33 -8.61 14.41
N ARG A 55 7.56 -8.53 14.92
CA ARG A 55 8.39 -9.69 15.31
C ARG A 55 8.53 -9.76 16.83
N ASP A 56 7.43 -10.01 17.52
CA ASP A 56 7.41 -10.05 18.99
C ASP A 56 7.61 -11.48 19.56
N SER A 57 7.83 -12.49 18.71
CA SER A 57 7.97 -13.90 19.12
C SER A 57 9.38 -14.34 19.50
N GLY A 58 10.37 -13.44 19.50
CA GLY A 58 11.77 -13.73 19.82
C GLY A 58 12.40 -12.74 20.79
N THR A 59 13.66 -12.96 21.13
CA THR A 59 14.43 -12.16 22.11
C THR A 59 14.82 -10.76 21.61
N VAL A 60 14.56 -10.47 20.34
CA VAL A 60 14.96 -9.21 19.70
C VAL A 60 13.86 -8.17 19.90
N ARG A 61 14.05 -7.28 20.87
CA ARG A 61 13.27 -6.03 20.99
C ARG A 61 14.10 -4.89 20.42
N GLY A 62 13.73 -4.43 19.23
CA GLY A 62 14.42 -3.34 18.52
C GLY A 62 13.49 -2.60 17.57
N LEU A 63 14.05 -1.66 16.79
CA LEU A 63 13.29 -0.86 15.83
C LEU A 63 12.54 -1.74 14.81
N ARG A 64 11.24 -1.46 14.66
CA ARG A 64 10.36 -2.15 13.71
C ARG A 64 10.73 -1.70 12.29
N HIS A 65 11.10 -2.64 11.44
CA HIS A 65 11.42 -2.37 10.04
C HIS A 65 10.32 -2.90 9.12
N VAL A 66 10.09 -2.19 8.01
CA VAL A 66 9.31 -2.72 6.89
C VAL A 66 10.17 -3.77 6.20
N THR A 67 9.86 -5.04 6.41
CA THR A 67 10.58 -6.18 5.82
C THR A 67 9.61 -7.01 5.00
N GLY A 68 10.00 -7.35 3.78
CA GLY A 68 9.15 -8.08 2.84
C GLY A 68 8.37 -7.16 1.90
N GLY A 69 7.38 -7.72 1.23
CA GLY A 69 6.53 -7.00 0.27
C GLY A 69 7.00 -7.09 -1.19
N ARG A 70 6.05 -6.85 -2.10
CA ARG A 70 6.32 -6.78 -3.54
C ARG A 70 6.89 -5.41 -3.85
N ARG A 71 8.20 -5.29 -4.11
CA ARG A 71 8.91 -4.00 -4.32
C ARG A 71 8.20 -3.00 -5.24
N ASN A 72 7.45 -3.48 -6.24
CA ASN A 72 6.72 -2.64 -7.20
C ASN A 72 5.38 -2.10 -6.67
N LEU A 73 4.76 -2.75 -5.70
CA LEU A 73 3.46 -2.38 -5.16
C LEU A 73 3.50 -1.11 -4.29
N PRO A 74 4.36 -0.98 -3.26
CA PRO A 74 4.42 0.24 -2.46
C PRO A 74 4.87 1.43 -3.31
N ALA A 75 5.81 1.25 -4.25
CA ALA A 75 6.21 2.33 -5.16
C ALA A 75 5.05 2.82 -6.05
N SER A 76 4.25 1.89 -6.61
CA SER A 76 3.11 2.27 -7.46
C SER A 76 1.95 2.91 -6.68
N LEU A 77 1.70 2.45 -5.45
CA LEU A 77 0.72 3.06 -4.54
C LEU A 77 1.18 4.44 -4.05
N GLN A 78 2.46 4.60 -3.74
CA GLN A 78 3.02 5.88 -3.31
C GLN A 78 2.94 6.91 -4.44
N MET A 79 3.26 6.52 -5.67
CA MET A 79 3.11 7.40 -6.84
C MET A 79 1.65 7.78 -7.09
N ALA A 80 0.70 6.86 -6.90
CA ALA A 80 -0.72 7.17 -6.99
C ALA A 80 -1.16 8.17 -5.89
N ALA A 81 -0.72 7.95 -4.65
CA ALA A 81 -1.02 8.85 -3.53
C ALA A 81 -0.44 10.26 -3.77
N LEU A 82 0.81 10.37 -4.24
CA LEU A 82 1.44 11.65 -4.59
C LEU A 82 0.69 12.38 -5.71
N SER A 83 0.21 11.64 -6.71
CA SER A 83 -0.61 12.20 -7.80
C SER A 83 -1.95 12.76 -7.30
N GLU A 84 -2.51 12.16 -6.25
CA GLU A 84 -3.79 12.57 -5.65
C GLU A 84 -3.71 13.61 -4.55
N MET A 85 -2.55 13.84 -3.94
CA MET A 85 -2.37 14.84 -2.89
C MET A 85 -2.97 16.22 -3.22
N PRO A 86 -2.88 16.75 -4.46
CA PRO A 86 -3.48 18.04 -4.78
C PRO A 86 -5.01 18.04 -4.75
N SER A 87 -5.66 16.92 -5.10
CA SER A 87 -7.12 16.80 -5.20
C SER A 87 -7.80 16.22 -3.97
N HIS A 88 -7.08 15.47 -3.14
CA HIS A 88 -7.68 14.67 -2.08
C HIS A 88 -7.20 15.12 -0.69
N LEU A 89 -8.03 15.91 0.00
CA LEU A 89 -7.72 16.54 1.30
C LEU A 89 -7.25 15.52 2.34
N ALA A 90 -7.91 14.36 2.45
CA ALA A 90 -7.54 13.33 3.43
C ALA A 90 -6.12 12.77 3.23
N ILE A 91 -5.66 12.63 1.97
CA ILE A 91 -4.30 12.15 1.68
C ILE A 91 -3.29 13.25 2.02
N ARG A 92 -3.64 14.50 1.74
CA ARG A 92 -2.81 15.66 2.04
C ARG A 92 -2.63 15.86 3.55
N ASP A 93 -3.71 15.78 4.31
CA ASP A 93 -3.69 15.91 5.76
C ASP A 93 -2.91 14.76 6.42
N PHE A 94 -3.08 13.54 5.91
CA PHE A 94 -2.30 12.38 6.35
C PHE A 94 -0.80 12.57 6.08
N ALA A 95 -0.43 13.07 4.90
CA ALA A 95 0.97 13.32 4.55
C ALA A 95 1.58 14.48 5.37
N ALA A 96 0.80 15.52 5.65
CA ALA A 96 1.21 16.59 6.56
C ALA A 96 1.40 16.08 7.99
N CYS A 97 0.55 15.17 8.46
CA CYS A 97 0.70 14.53 9.76
C CYS A 97 2.00 13.70 9.83
N LEU A 98 2.36 12.99 8.76
CA LEU A 98 3.62 12.23 8.68
C LEU A 98 4.86 13.13 8.72
N SER A 99 4.85 14.27 8.01
CA SER A 99 6.00 15.18 8.01
C SER A 99 6.18 15.89 9.36
N GLY A 100 5.09 16.19 10.08
CA GLY A 100 5.13 16.68 11.45
C GLY A 100 5.46 15.61 12.51
N SER A 101 5.27 14.34 12.17
CA SER A 101 5.49 13.17 13.03
C SER A 101 6.93 12.64 13.03
N ALA A 102 7.91 13.42 12.52
CA ALA A 102 9.33 13.08 12.62
C ALA A 102 9.82 12.87 14.08
N ALA A 103 9.01 13.23 15.08
CA ALA A 103 9.20 12.90 16.48
C ALA A 103 9.16 11.38 16.79
N TRP A 104 8.41 10.58 16.03
CA TRP A 104 8.28 9.12 16.28
C TRP A 104 9.45 8.29 15.74
N LEU A 105 10.28 8.86 14.85
CA LEU A 105 11.51 8.24 14.32
C LEU A 105 12.75 8.55 15.19
N ARG A 106 12.59 9.29 16.29
CA ARG A 106 13.63 9.67 17.27
C ARG A 106 13.22 9.32 18.71
N LEU A 107 12.65 8.15 18.94
CA LEU A 107 12.58 7.59 20.29
C LEU A 107 13.66 6.50 20.43
N PRO A 108 14.47 6.55 21.51
CA PRO A 108 15.62 5.66 21.72
C PRO A 108 15.24 4.19 21.85
#